data_AF-A0A8X8WI91-F1
#
_entry.id   AF-A0A8X8WI91-F1
#
_cell.length_a   1.000
_cell.length_b   1.000
_cell.length_c   1.000
_cell.angle_alpha   90.00
_cell.angle_beta   90.00
_cell.angle_gamma   90.00
#
_symmetry.space_group_name_H-M   'P 1'
#
loop_
_entity.id
_entity.type
_entity.pdbx_description
1 polymer ?
#
loop_
_entity_poly.entity_id
_entity_poly.type
_entity_poly.pdbx_seq_one_letter_code
_entity_poly.pdbx_strand_id
1 'polypeptide(L)'
;MIARISDSTSSPLRQEINLSEATMAASISMVCGIVFGKRYEEGGAETKRFLQITRGLSVLTSSFFVSDYFPAFGLVDEISGRVKRADAMCKGMDEFYQELIDEHLESRREKEMKEEEDMLGVLIKLKEDDSSSNGLTWNNIKALLMVN
;
A
#
# COMPACT_ATOMS: atom_id res chain seq x y z
N MET A 1 15.91 -2.06 -9.69
CA MET A 1 15.58 -2.22 -11.13
C MET A 1 16.79 -2.07 -12.06
N ILE A 2 17.44 -0.90 -12.19
CA ILE A 2 18.56 -0.70 -13.15
C ILE A 2 19.71 -1.67 -12.89
N ALA A 3 20.10 -1.85 -11.61
CA ALA A 3 21.12 -2.82 -11.22
C ALA A 3 20.78 -4.25 -11.66
N ARG A 4 19.52 -4.70 -11.44
CA ARG A 4 19.05 -6.04 -11.88
C ARG A 4 19.09 -6.21 -13.40
N ILE A 5 18.67 -5.19 -14.15
CA ILE A 5 18.72 -5.22 -15.63
C ILE A 5 20.18 -5.29 -16.12
N SER A 6 21.06 -4.54 -15.47
CA SER A 6 22.49 -4.56 -15.77
C SER A 6 23.11 -5.93 -15.48
N ASP A 7 22.81 -6.53 -14.33
CA ASP A 7 23.33 -7.83 -13.91
C ASP A 7 22.88 -8.99 -14.81
N SER A 8 21.62 -9.02 -15.23
CA SER A 8 21.18 -10.10 -16.15
C SER A 8 21.70 -9.93 -17.58
N THR A 9 22.18 -8.73 -17.95
CA THR A 9 22.82 -8.48 -19.25
C THR A 9 24.31 -8.84 -19.23
N SER A 10 24.97 -8.73 -18.07
CA SER A 10 26.40 -9.06 -17.90
C SER A 10 26.68 -10.53 -17.57
N SER A 11 25.66 -11.27 -17.13
CA SER A 11 25.79 -12.69 -16.80
C SER A 11 26.02 -13.56 -18.05
N PRO A 12 27.01 -14.50 -18.02
CA PRO A 12 27.24 -15.45 -19.11
C PRO A 12 26.07 -16.44 -19.31
N LEU A 13 25.23 -16.62 -18.29
CA LEU A 13 23.91 -17.23 -18.44
C LEU A 13 22.87 -16.11 -18.58
N ARG A 14 22.28 -15.97 -19.78
CA ARG A 14 21.12 -15.08 -20.00
C ARG A 14 20.01 -15.44 -19.02
N GLN A 15 19.81 -14.57 -18.03
CA GLN A 15 18.75 -14.74 -17.04
C GLN A 15 17.54 -13.93 -17.49
N GLU A 16 16.38 -14.57 -17.58
CA GLU A 16 15.13 -13.89 -17.88
C GLU A 16 14.71 -13.05 -16.66
N ILE A 17 14.46 -11.75 -16.87
CA ILE A 17 13.90 -10.86 -15.85
C ILE A 17 12.44 -10.60 -16.18
N ASN A 18 11.56 -10.77 -15.19
CA ASN A 18 10.21 -10.25 -15.27
C ASN A 18 10.21 -8.73 -15.08
N LEU A 19 10.12 -7.99 -16.20
CA LEU A 19 10.12 -6.52 -16.18
C LEU A 19 8.92 -5.94 -15.42
N SER A 20 7.75 -6.58 -15.47
CA SER A 20 6.56 -6.13 -14.74
C SER A 20 6.76 -6.19 -13.22
N GLU A 21 7.40 -7.26 -12.74
CA GLU A 21 7.75 -7.38 -11.33
C GLU A 21 8.81 -6.35 -10.91
N ALA A 22 9.85 -6.16 -11.74
CA ALA A 22 10.93 -5.22 -11.45
C ALA A 22 10.45 -3.75 -11.46
N THR A 23 9.59 -3.37 -12.40
CA THR A 23 8.99 -2.02 -12.44
C THR A 23 8.05 -1.80 -11.28
N MET A 24 7.19 -2.77 -10.96
CA MET A 24 6.24 -2.65 -9.86
C MET A 24 6.98 -2.54 -8.51
N ALA A 25 8.02 -3.34 -8.29
CA ALA A 25 8.85 -3.24 -7.08
C ALA A 25 9.53 -1.87 -6.96
N ALA A 26 10.06 -1.32 -8.07
CA ALA A 26 10.65 0.02 -8.07
C ALA A 26 9.62 1.12 -7.77
N SER A 27 8.43 1.05 -8.37
CA SER A 27 7.33 1.98 -8.08
C SER A 27 6.91 1.94 -6.62
N ILE A 28 6.82 0.73 -6.05
CA ILE A 28 6.51 0.52 -4.62
C ILE A 28 7.58 1.16 -3.74
N SER A 29 8.86 0.85 -3.96
CA SER A 29 9.95 1.43 -3.18
C SER A 29 9.96 2.97 -3.27
N MET A 30 9.60 3.54 -4.42
CA MET A 30 9.47 4.99 -4.59
C MET A 30 8.30 5.57 -3.78
N VAL A 31 7.10 4.99 -3.91
CA VAL A 31 5.91 5.43 -3.16
C VAL A 31 6.15 5.29 -1.66
N CYS A 32 6.68 4.17 -1.20
CA CYS A 32 7.01 3.95 0.20
C CYS A 32 8.04 4.96 0.74
N GLY A 33 9.03 5.33 -0.09
CA GLY A 33 10.01 6.34 0.27
C GLY A 33 9.40 7.73 0.44
N ILE A 34 8.41 8.09 -0.39
CA ILE A 34 7.73 9.39 -0.33
C ILE A 34 6.69 9.41 0.81
N VAL A 35 5.90 8.36 0.92
CA VAL A 35 4.73 8.31 1.80
C VAL A 35 5.13 7.98 3.23
N PHE A 36 6.07 7.07 3.42
CA PHE A 36 6.43 6.53 4.74
C PHE A 36 7.86 6.87 5.16
N GLY A 37 8.59 7.64 4.34
CA GLY A 37 10.01 7.97 4.60
C GLY A 37 10.93 6.74 4.53
N LYS A 38 10.43 5.58 4.08
CA LYS A 38 11.13 4.30 4.13
C LYS A 38 11.47 3.78 2.76
N ARG A 39 12.76 3.54 2.54
CA ARG A 39 13.24 2.81 1.37
C ARG A 39 13.33 1.33 1.73
N TYR A 40 12.37 0.55 1.26
CA TYR A 40 12.44 -0.90 1.39
C TYR A 40 13.43 -1.49 0.39
N GLU A 41 14.17 -2.51 0.83
CA GLU A 41 15.06 -3.27 -0.04
C GLU A 41 14.28 -3.93 -1.18
N GLU A 42 14.88 -3.90 -2.37
CA GLU A 42 14.31 -4.53 -3.56
C GLU A 42 14.25 -6.05 -3.36
N GLY A 43 13.03 -6.60 -3.27
CA GLY A 43 12.81 -8.02 -2.99
C GLY A 43 12.84 -8.40 -1.50
N GLY A 44 12.94 -7.42 -0.60
CA GLY A 44 12.76 -7.59 0.85
C GLY A 44 11.35 -8.06 1.20
N ALA A 45 11.17 -8.55 2.44
CA ALA A 45 9.89 -9.08 2.92
C ALA A 45 8.77 -8.04 2.85
N GLU A 46 9.05 -6.80 3.26
CA GLU A 46 8.08 -5.69 3.23
C GLU A 46 7.66 -5.32 1.80
N THR A 47 8.63 -5.18 0.88
CA THR A 47 8.35 -4.91 -0.54
C THR A 47 7.47 -6.01 -1.14
N LYS A 48 7.75 -7.29 -0.80
CA LYS A 48 6.95 -8.43 -1.27
C LYS A 48 5.54 -8.42 -0.69
N ARG A 49 5.40 -8.12 0.61
CA ARG A 49 4.11 -8.01 1.28
C ARG A 49 3.26 -6.90 0.67
N PHE A 50 3.83 -5.70 0.49
CA PHE A 50 3.12 -4.58 -0.13
C PHE A 50 2.75 -4.87 -1.59
N LEU A 51 3.65 -5.51 -2.34
CA LEU A 51 3.39 -5.97 -3.70
C LEU A 51 2.22 -6.96 -3.76
N GLN A 52 2.16 -7.91 -2.82
CA GLN A 52 1.06 -8.88 -2.74
C GLN A 52 -0.27 -8.19 -2.42
N ILE A 53 -0.28 -7.28 -1.45
CA ILE A 53 -1.47 -6.50 -1.08
C ILE A 53 -1.95 -5.64 -2.25
N THR A 54 -1.05 -4.88 -2.87
CA THR A 54 -1.37 -3.99 -4.00
C THR A 54 -1.89 -4.78 -5.22
N ARG A 55 -1.30 -5.93 -5.52
CA ARG A 55 -1.80 -6.83 -6.57
C ARG A 55 -3.19 -7.37 -6.24
N GLY A 56 -3.40 -7.79 -4.99
CA GLY A 56 -4.71 -8.24 -4.51
C GLY A 56 -5.78 -7.17 -4.67
N LEU A 57 -5.45 -5.93 -4.29
CA LEU A 57 -6.32 -4.77 -4.46
C LEU A 57 -6.61 -4.48 -5.94
N SER A 58 -5.58 -4.40 -6.78
CA SER A 58 -5.73 -4.12 -8.20
C SER A 58 -6.65 -5.14 -8.89
N VAL A 59 -6.54 -6.42 -8.52
CA VAL A 59 -7.44 -7.47 -9.04
C VAL A 59 -8.88 -7.27 -8.56
N LEU A 60 -9.09 -6.81 -7.33
CA LEU A 60 -10.42 -6.55 -6.77
C LEU A 60 -11.06 -5.29 -7.36
N THR A 61 -10.31 -4.21 -7.55
CA THR A 61 -10.83 -2.98 -8.14
C THR A 61 -11.11 -3.14 -9.63
N SER A 62 -10.35 -4.00 -10.32
CA SER A 62 -10.62 -4.35 -11.72
C SER A 62 -11.63 -5.50 -11.89
N SER A 63 -12.17 -6.04 -10.79
CA SER A 63 -13.03 -7.21 -10.82
C SER A 63 -14.48 -6.85 -11.09
N PHE A 64 -15.14 -7.61 -11.95
CA PHE A 64 -16.55 -7.44 -12.29
C PHE A 64 -17.48 -7.89 -11.14
N PHE A 65 -18.23 -6.98 -10.50
CA PHE A 65 -19.30 -7.37 -9.59
C PHE A 65 -20.65 -7.32 -10.31
N VAL A 66 -21.46 -8.36 -10.16
CA VAL A 66 -22.80 -8.42 -10.80
C VAL A 66 -23.70 -7.32 -10.25
N SER A 67 -23.56 -7.02 -8.96
CA SER A 67 -24.26 -5.94 -8.26
C SER A 67 -23.98 -4.55 -8.84
N ASP A 68 -22.81 -4.32 -9.43
CA ASP A 68 -22.47 -3.02 -10.05
C ASP A 68 -23.37 -2.71 -11.26
N TYR A 69 -23.82 -3.75 -11.96
CA TYR A 69 -24.64 -3.62 -13.17
C TYR A 69 -26.12 -3.96 -12.91
N PHE A 70 -26.37 -4.90 -12.00
CA PHE A 70 -27.70 -5.37 -11.65
C PHE A 70 -27.84 -5.44 -10.12
N PRO A 71 -28.18 -4.32 -9.46
CA PRO A 71 -28.21 -4.21 -7.99
C PRO A 71 -29.08 -5.27 -7.30
N ALA A 72 -30.15 -5.71 -7.96
CA ALA A 72 -31.06 -6.74 -7.46
C ALA A 72 -30.41 -8.15 -7.36
N PHE A 73 -29.26 -8.37 -8.00
CA PHE A 73 -28.57 -9.67 -8.04
C PHE A 73 -27.29 -9.70 -7.17
N GLY A 74 -27.17 -8.82 -6.17
CA GLY A 74 -25.99 -8.79 -5.29
C GLY A 74 -25.71 -10.10 -4.53
N LEU A 75 -26.72 -10.95 -4.33
CA LEU A 75 -26.55 -12.29 -3.78
C LEU A 75 -25.58 -13.16 -4.61
N VAL A 76 -25.48 -12.91 -5.93
CA VAL A 76 -24.57 -13.64 -6.82
C VAL A 76 -23.11 -13.36 -6.45
N ASP A 77 -22.77 -12.11 -6.10
CA ASP A 77 -21.43 -11.74 -5.66
C ASP A 77 -21.08 -12.32 -4.28
N GLU A 78 -22.10 -12.49 -3.43
CA GLU A 78 -21.96 -13.10 -2.10
C GLU A 78 -21.73 -14.61 -2.20
N ILE A 79 -22.54 -15.32 -3.01
CA ILE A 79 -22.41 -16.77 -3.24
C ILE A 79 -21.10 -17.10 -3.95
N SER A 80 -20.68 -16.29 -4.92
CA SER A 80 -19.40 -16.46 -5.62
C SER A 80 -18.18 -16.11 -4.76
N GLY A 81 -18.39 -15.64 -3.53
CA GLY A 81 -17.32 -15.34 -2.56
C GLY A 81 -16.53 -14.08 -2.88
N ARG A 82 -16.96 -13.27 -3.87
CA ARG A 82 -16.27 -12.05 -4.28
C ARG A 82 -16.30 -11.00 -3.17
N VAL A 83 -17.45 -10.87 -2.49
CA VAL A 83 -17.61 -9.97 -1.34
C VAL A 83 -16.67 -10.37 -0.20
N LYS A 84 -16.60 -11.66 0.14
CA LYS A 84 -15.70 -12.16 1.20
C LYS A 84 -14.22 -11.94 0.86
N ARG A 85 -13.85 -12.12 -0.41
CA ARG A 85 -12.49 -11.85 -0.89
C ARG A 85 -12.16 -10.35 -0.81
N ALA A 86 -13.10 -9.49 -1.18
CA ALA A 86 -12.95 -8.04 -1.07
C ALA A 86 -12.72 -7.62 0.38
N ASP A 87 -13.56 -8.10 1.29
CA ASP A 87 -13.47 -7.82 2.73
C ASP A 87 -12.13 -8.27 3.34
N ALA A 88 -11.68 -9.49 3.02
CA ALA A 88 -10.39 -9.99 3.48
C ALA A 88 -9.19 -9.14 3.00
N MET A 89 -9.24 -8.60 1.78
CA MET A 89 -8.19 -7.72 1.28
C MET A 89 -8.29 -6.32 1.88
N CYS A 90 -9.49 -5.78 2.06
CA CYS A 90 -9.71 -4.52 2.79
C CYS A 90 -9.12 -4.60 4.20
N LYS A 91 -9.38 -5.70 4.91
CA LYS A 91 -8.83 -5.94 6.23
C LYS A 91 -7.30 -6.04 6.22
N GLY A 92 -6.72 -6.80 5.30
CA GLY A 92 -5.26 -6.93 5.20
C GLY A 92 -4.55 -5.60 4.88
N MET A 93 -5.18 -4.71 4.11
CA MET A 93 -4.69 -3.35 3.89
C MET A 93 -4.83 -2.47 5.13
N ASP A 94 -5.98 -2.52 5.80
CA ASP A 94 -6.21 -1.74 7.01
C ASP A 94 -5.20 -2.07 8.11
N GLU A 95 -4.89 -3.36 8.28
CA GLU A 95 -3.85 -3.86 9.18
C GLU A 95 -2.46 -3.37 8.76
N PHE A 96 -2.11 -3.49 7.48
CA PHE A 96 -0.83 -3.00 6.96
C PHE A 96 -0.63 -1.49 7.18
N TYR A 97 -1.64 -0.66 6.89
CA TYR A 97 -1.55 0.77 7.12
C TYR A 97 -1.54 1.13 8.61
N GLN A 98 -2.24 0.36 9.44
CA GLN A 98 -2.18 0.55 10.90
C GLN A 98 -0.77 0.31 11.43
N GLU A 99 -0.11 -0.77 11.01
CA GLU A 99 1.27 -1.07 11.40
C GLU A 99 2.22 0.07 11.01
N LEU A 100 2.06 0.65 9.82
CA LEU A 100 2.88 1.79 9.38
C LEU A 100 2.62 3.06 10.20
N ILE A 101 1.36 3.32 10.55
CA ILE A 101 0.98 4.44 11.42
C ILE A 101 1.62 4.25 12.80
N ASP A 102 1.48 3.06 13.38
CA ASP A 102 1.97 2.75 14.72
C ASP A 102 3.50 2.87 14.79
N GLU A 103 4.21 2.31 13.81
CA GLU A 103 5.66 2.41 13.72
C GLU A 103 6.13 3.87 13.56
N HIS A 104 5.39 4.68 12.80
CA HIS A 104 5.68 6.11 12.64
C HIS A 104 5.46 6.88 13.96
N LEU A 105 4.39 6.58 14.70
CA LEU A 105 4.10 7.17 16.00
C LEU A 105 5.15 6.81 17.06
N GLU A 106 5.63 5.57 17.07
CA GLU A 106 6.71 5.11 17.96
C GLU A 106 8.03 5.84 17.65
N SER A 107 8.43 5.88 16.37
CA SER A 107 9.64 6.60 15.92
C SER A 107 9.63 8.09 16.29
N ARG A 108 8.47 8.76 16.20
CA ARG A 108 8.30 10.17 16.61
C ARG A 108 8.51 10.38 18.11
N ARG A 109 8.12 9.43 18.97
CA ARG A 109 8.30 9.52 20.43
C ARG A 109 9.76 9.40 20.82
N GLU A 110 10.54 8.60 20.11
CA GLU A 110 11.95 8.32 20.45
C GLU A 110 12.93 9.42 19.99
N LYS A 111 12.61 10.19 18.95
CA LYS A 111 13.58 11.06 18.25
C LYS A 111 13.54 12.56 18.56
N GLU A 112 12.82 13.02 19.59
CA GLU A 112 12.66 14.47 19.89
C GLU A 112 12.38 15.31 18.63
N MET A 113 11.18 15.17 18.04
CA MET A 113 10.65 16.03 16.97
C MET A 113 11.65 16.40 15.86
N LYS A 114 12.36 15.43 15.27
CA LYS A 114 13.01 15.67 13.97
C LYS A 114 12.00 15.58 12.83
N GLU A 115 12.11 16.57 11.95
CA GLU A 115 11.26 17.03 10.86
C GLU A 115 10.31 16.03 10.17
N GLU A 116 9.13 16.57 9.81
CA GLU A 116 8.12 16.00 8.92
C GLU A 116 8.66 15.89 7.50
N GLU A 117 9.48 14.87 7.24
CA GLU A 117 10.04 14.67 5.90
C GLU A 117 9.14 13.82 4.97
N ASP A 118 8.16 13.08 5.51
CA ASP A 118 7.27 12.20 4.74
C ASP A 118 5.78 12.55 4.86
N MET A 119 4.99 12.08 3.88
CA MET A 119 3.56 12.40 3.81
C MET A 119 2.77 11.91 5.03
N LEU A 120 3.12 10.74 5.58
CA LEU A 120 2.43 10.19 6.75
C LEU A 120 2.64 11.07 7.98
N GLY A 121 3.86 11.57 8.21
CA GLY A 121 4.17 12.51 9.28
C GLY A 121 3.35 13.79 9.17
N VAL A 122 3.24 14.35 7.95
CA VAL A 122 2.39 15.53 7.68
C VAL A 122 0.92 15.26 7.99
N LEU A 123 0.38 14.10 7.56
CA LEU A 123 -1.02 13.73 7.83
C LEU A 123 -1.30 13.52 9.32
N ILE A 124 -0.35 12.92 10.06
CA ILE A 124 -0.46 12.75 11.51
C ILE A 124 -0.47 14.10 12.22
N LYS A 125 0.44 15.01 11.84
CA LYS A 125 0.49 16.35 12.43
C LYS A 125 -0.78 17.16 12.14
N LEU A 126 -1.27 17.11 10.89
CA LEU A 126 -2.55 17.71 10.53
C LEU A 126 -3.70 17.17 11.39
N LYS A 127 -3.69 15.87 11.70
CA LYS A 127 -4.66 15.27 12.62
C LYS A 127 -4.50 15.74 14.08
N GLU A 128 -3.27 15.95 14.54
CA GLU A 128 -2.96 16.41 15.91
C GLU A 128 -3.31 17.90 16.10
N ASP A 129 -3.08 18.73 15.08
CA ASP A 129 -3.33 20.19 15.10
C ASP A 129 -4.81 20.54 14.88
N ASP A 130 -5.62 19.61 14.37
CA ASP A 130 -7.03 19.83 14.07
C ASP A 130 -7.89 19.78 15.35
N SER A 131 -8.31 20.96 15.80
CA SER A 131 -9.16 21.15 16.99
C SER A 131 -10.68 21.14 16.68
N SER A 132 -11.07 20.83 15.43
CA SER A 132 -12.47 20.88 15.01
C SER A 132 -13.27 19.62 15.38
N SER A 133 -14.60 19.77 15.54
CA SER A 133 -15.52 18.65 15.85
C SER A 133 -15.63 17.60 14.74
N ASN A 134 -15.13 17.91 13.54
CA ASN A 134 -15.14 17.08 12.34
C ASN A 134 -13.71 16.72 11.89
N GLY A 135 -12.76 16.76 12.83
CA GLY A 135 -11.35 16.69 12.49
C GLY A 135 -10.90 15.37 11.87
N LEU A 136 -9.73 15.42 11.24
CA LEU A 136 -9.16 14.29 10.50
C LEU A 136 -9.10 13.01 11.35
N THR A 137 -9.75 11.93 10.91
CA THR A 137 -9.73 10.64 11.61
C THR A 137 -8.61 9.73 11.08
N TRP A 138 -8.25 8.70 11.85
CA TRP A 138 -7.32 7.66 11.37
C TRP A 138 -7.83 6.97 10.11
N ASN A 139 -9.13 6.74 10.00
CA ASN A 139 -9.75 6.19 8.80
C ASN A 139 -9.59 7.12 7.59
N ASN A 140 -9.63 8.44 7.79
CA ASN A 140 -9.35 9.38 6.70
C ASN A 140 -7.89 9.30 6.25
N ILE A 141 -6.94 9.20 7.18
CA ILE A 141 -5.52 9.01 6.84
C ILE A 141 -5.34 7.71 6.05
N LYS A 142 -5.86 6.58 6.54
CA LYS A 142 -5.77 5.29 5.83
C LYS A 142 -6.42 5.35 4.44
N ALA A 143 -7.56 6.01 4.31
CA ALA A 143 -8.21 6.19 3.02
C ALA A 143 -7.35 6.99 2.02
N LEU A 144 -6.66 8.04 2.49
CA LEU A 144 -5.72 8.81 1.66
C LEU A 144 -4.49 7.98 1.25
N LEU A 145 -4.05 7.04 2.09
CA LEU A 145 -2.94 6.13 1.80
C LEU A 145 -3.32 4.98 0.85
N MET A 146 -4.61 4.69 0.68
CA MET A 146 -5.09 3.55 -0.11
C MET A 146 -4.84 3.69 -1.62
N VAL A 147 -4.36 4.86 -2.08
CA VAL A 147 -4.15 5.27 -3.47
C VAL A 147 -5.47 5.31 -4.25
N ASN A 148 -5.70 6.44 -4.93
CA ASN A 148 -6.78 6.63 -5.90
C ASN A 148 -6.24 6.41 -7.32
#